data_AF-A0A5M3M972-F1
#
_entry.id   AF-A0A5M3M972-F1
#
_cell.length_a   1.000
_cell.length_b   1.000
_cell.length_c   1.000
_cell.angle_alpha   90.00
_cell.angle_beta   90.00
_cell.angle_gamma   90.00
#
_symmetry.space_group_name_H-M   'P 1'
#
loop_
_entity.id
_entity.type
_entity.pdbx_description
1 polymer ?
#
loop_
_entity_poly.entity_id
_entity_poly.type
_entity_poly.pdbx_seq_one_letter_code
_entity_poly.pdbx_strand_id
1 'polypeptide(L)'
;QSRRLSLQHNILKKAYEGRLVFPPIALVDGSYVLDNGCGTVIWSIEFAQQVSEKVLVKGIDIESGMFPAKLPSNIELSVGSMLDLPADWTNKYALVNQRLLMAALSGAQWEVALKEVFRVTAPGGWAQFGEVGNWRAGPISEGHHDMMEVMYAKRGLLLHITDLLPGMLKKAGFRDIRTEKRVLPLGSWEGPEGARVCRNFIDVYRAMKSVLLNYGGLGYVKSESEFDDWLDRVEKEWNETNGSELEFYVFYAQKPVA
;
A
#
# COMPACT_ATOMS: atom_id res chain seq x y z
N GLN A 1 11.87 3.16 10.34
CA GLN A 1 11.08 2.97 9.10
C GLN A 1 11.15 1.54 8.56
N SER A 2 12.32 0.97 8.26
CA SER A 2 12.47 -0.38 7.69
C SER A 2 11.80 -1.51 8.53
N ARG A 3 12.05 -1.57 9.85
CA ARG A 3 11.41 -2.58 10.74
C ARG A 3 9.87 -2.53 10.71
N ARG A 4 9.28 -1.33 10.66
CA ARG A 4 7.83 -1.13 10.56
C ARG A 4 7.29 -1.63 9.23
N LEU A 5 7.98 -1.35 8.12
CA LEU A 5 7.60 -1.86 6.79
C LEU A 5 7.65 -3.39 6.73
N SER A 6 8.64 -4.03 7.36
CA SER A 6 8.70 -5.48 7.46
C SER A 6 7.57 -6.06 8.31
N LEU A 7 7.20 -5.38 9.41
CA LEU A 7 6.02 -5.74 10.22
C LEU A 7 4.74 -5.64 9.39
N GLN A 8 4.53 -4.51 8.70
CA GLN A 8 3.37 -4.27 7.85
C GLN A 8 3.25 -5.33 6.74
N HIS A 9 4.35 -5.64 6.05
CA HIS A 9 4.35 -6.70 5.04
C HIS A 9 3.88 -8.04 5.61
N ASN A 10 4.40 -8.44 6.78
CA ASN A 10 4.02 -9.70 7.42
C ASN A 10 2.56 -9.72 7.89
N ILE A 11 2.05 -8.61 8.42
CA ILE A 11 0.63 -8.46 8.79
C ILE A 11 -0.25 -8.68 7.56
N LEU A 12 0.02 -7.96 6.47
CA LEU A 12 -0.78 -8.02 5.25
C LEU A 12 -0.70 -9.39 4.59
N LYS A 13 0.50 -9.96 4.47
CA LYS A 13 0.68 -11.31 3.91
C LYS A 13 -0.08 -12.37 4.73
N LYS A 14 -0.04 -12.28 6.06
CA LYS A 14 -0.79 -13.18 6.95
C LYS A 14 -2.31 -13.02 6.78
N ALA A 15 -2.80 -11.79 6.63
CA ALA A 15 -4.22 -11.52 6.40
C ALA A 15 -4.76 -12.15 5.10
N TYR A 16 -3.87 -12.43 4.14
CA TYR A 16 -4.18 -13.12 2.88
C TYR A 16 -3.54 -14.51 2.81
N GLU A 17 -3.46 -15.19 3.96
CA GLU A 17 -3.09 -16.61 4.03
C GLU A 17 -1.73 -16.95 3.38
N GLY A 18 -0.79 -15.99 3.34
CA GLY A 18 0.52 -16.17 2.72
C GLY A 18 0.62 -15.71 1.26
N ARG A 19 -0.49 -15.34 0.62
CA ARG A 19 -0.53 -14.96 -0.81
C ARG A 19 0.19 -13.64 -1.07
N LEU A 20 1.04 -13.63 -2.10
CA LEU A 20 1.67 -12.42 -2.65
C LEU A 20 1.19 -12.08 -4.07
N VAL A 21 0.69 -13.07 -4.80
CA VAL A 21 0.08 -12.91 -6.14
C VAL A 21 -1.40 -13.25 -6.05
N PHE A 22 -2.22 -12.31 -6.48
CA PHE A 22 -3.67 -12.40 -6.46
C PHE A 22 -4.33 -12.75 -7.79
N PRO A 23 -3.90 -12.19 -8.93
CA PRO A 23 -4.53 -12.54 -10.20
C PRO A 23 -4.26 -14.00 -10.59
N PRO A 24 -5.13 -14.60 -11.41
CA PRO A 24 -4.96 -15.96 -11.90
C PRO A 24 -3.91 -16.01 -13.02
N ILE A 25 -2.66 -15.70 -12.69
CA ILE A 25 -1.53 -15.65 -13.63
C ILE A 25 -0.58 -16.82 -13.38
N ALA A 26 -0.16 -17.48 -14.46
CA ALA A 26 0.95 -18.40 -14.45
C ALA A 26 2.20 -17.68 -14.98
N LEU A 27 3.17 -17.45 -14.10
CA LEU A 27 4.46 -16.88 -14.49
C LEU A 27 5.37 -17.99 -15.02
N VAL A 28 5.92 -17.76 -16.20
CA VAL A 28 6.84 -18.67 -16.89
C VAL A 28 8.25 -18.12 -16.91
N ASP A 29 9.23 -18.96 -17.21
CA ASP A 29 10.62 -18.54 -17.43
C ASP A 29 10.68 -17.36 -18.42
N GLY A 30 11.38 -16.29 -18.05
CA GLY A 30 11.46 -15.06 -18.84
C GLY A 30 10.33 -14.05 -18.59
N SER A 31 9.37 -14.34 -17.70
CA SER A 31 8.37 -13.35 -17.28
C SER A 31 9.03 -12.19 -16.53
N TYR A 32 8.57 -10.97 -16.80
CA TYR A 32 9.00 -9.78 -16.07
C TYR A 32 7.91 -9.36 -15.08
N VAL A 33 8.31 -9.06 -13.84
CA VAL A 33 7.44 -8.57 -12.76
C VAL A 33 7.96 -7.22 -12.28
N LEU A 34 7.07 -6.25 -12.10
CA LEU A 34 7.40 -4.92 -11.57
C LEU A 34 6.84 -4.76 -10.17
N ASP A 35 7.66 -4.34 -9.21
CA ASP A 35 7.26 -3.85 -7.90
C ASP A 35 7.40 -2.32 -7.88
N ASN A 36 6.27 -1.64 -8.06
CA ASN A 36 6.17 -0.19 -8.26
C ASN A 36 6.00 0.53 -6.92
N GLY A 37 7.00 1.32 -6.51
CA GLY A 37 7.11 1.83 -5.14
C GLY A 37 7.57 0.74 -4.16
N CYS A 38 8.68 0.07 -4.48
CA CYS A 38 9.09 -1.16 -3.79
C CYS A 38 9.60 -0.97 -2.35
N GLY A 39 9.94 0.26 -1.94
CA GLY A 39 10.39 0.61 -0.59
C GLY A 39 11.56 -0.25 -0.11
N THR A 40 11.33 -1.07 0.93
CA THR A 40 12.34 -1.99 1.48
C THR A 40 12.59 -3.22 0.62
N VAL A 41 11.91 -3.37 -0.51
CA VAL A 41 12.05 -4.50 -1.44
C VAL A 41 11.57 -5.83 -0.84
N ILE A 42 10.93 -5.81 0.33
CA ILE A 42 10.54 -7.04 1.05
C ILE A 42 9.52 -7.89 0.26
N TRP A 43 8.58 -7.24 -0.44
CA TRP A 43 7.63 -7.97 -1.29
C TRP A 43 8.37 -8.68 -2.43
N SER A 44 9.24 -7.96 -3.14
CA SER A 44 10.04 -8.51 -4.24
C SER A 44 10.91 -9.68 -3.78
N ILE A 45 11.55 -9.59 -2.61
CA ILE A 45 12.41 -10.65 -2.06
C ILE A 45 11.62 -11.92 -1.76
N GLU A 46 10.48 -11.80 -1.07
CA GLU A 46 9.67 -12.97 -0.76
C GLU A 46 8.98 -13.54 -2.01
N PHE A 47 8.55 -12.67 -2.93
CA PHE A 47 7.98 -13.08 -4.20
C PHE A 47 8.98 -13.89 -5.03
N ALA A 48 10.25 -13.45 -5.11
CA ALA A 48 11.31 -14.15 -5.83
C ALA A 48 11.57 -15.57 -5.31
N GLN A 49 11.26 -15.86 -4.03
CA GLN A 49 11.37 -17.20 -3.45
C GLN A 49 10.23 -18.14 -3.86
N GLN A 50 9.13 -17.61 -4.40
CA GLN A 50 7.94 -18.37 -4.80
C GLN A 50 7.89 -18.67 -6.31
N VAL A 51 8.89 -18.24 -7.07
CA VAL A 51 8.94 -18.35 -8.53
C VAL A 51 10.28 -18.91 -9.01
N SER A 52 10.33 -19.33 -10.27
CA SER A 52 11.58 -19.71 -10.95
C SER A 52 12.57 -18.54 -10.90
N GLU A 53 13.87 -18.83 -10.69
CA GLU A 53 14.95 -17.82 -10.74
C GLU A 53 15.06 -17.13 -12.12
N LYS A 54 14.40 -17.66 -13.14
CA LYS A 54 14.31 -17.05 -14.47
C LYS A 54 13.14 -16.08 -14.62
N VAL A 55 12.31 -15.90 -13.59
CA VAL A 55 11.37 -14.78 -13.50
C VAL A 55 12.13 -13.56 -12.99
N LEU A 56 12.10 -12.48 -13.76
CA LEU A 56 12.87 -11.28 -13.51
C LEU A 56 12.01 -10.26 -12.76
N VAL A 57 12.47 -9.84 -11.59
CA VAL A 57 11.77 -8.88 -10.73
C VAL A 57 12.48 -7.54 -10.81
N LYS A 58 11.75 -6.50 -11.22
CA LYS A 58 12.22 -5.12 -11.23
C LYS A 58 11.56 -4.38 -10.08
N GLY A 59 12.33 -3.78 -9.18
CA GLY A 59 11.84 -2.83 -8.19
C GLY A 59 12.14 -1.40 -8.61
N ILE A 60 11.18 -0.50 -8.45
CA ILE A 60 11.41 0.94 -8.62
C ILE A 60 10.89 1.72 -7.42
N ASP A 61 11.67 2.68 -6.95
CA ASP A 61 11.26 3.61 -5.90
C ASP A 61 11.90 4.98 -6.14
N ILE A 62 11.30 6.05 -5.59
CA ILE A 62 11.79 7.42 -5.78
C ILE A 62 13.13 7.65 -5.07
N GLU A 63 13.44 6.83 -4.06
CA GLU A 63 14.71 6.86 -3.34
C GLU A 63 15.26 5.44 -3.12
N SER A 64 16.59 5.33 -3.00
CA SER A 64 17.27 4.06 -2.73
C SER A 64 17.59 3.82 -1.25
N GLY A 65 17.20 4.74 -0.36
CA GLY A 65 17.64 4.72 1.05
C GLY A 65 17.25 3.46 1.83
N MET A 66 16.24 2.73 1.37
CA MET A 66 15.76 1.49 1.98
C MET A 66 16.18 0.23 1.21
N PHE A 67 16.94 0.36 0.12
CA PHE A 67 17.35 -0.79 -0.68
C PHE A 67 18.37 -1.65 0.10
N PRO A 68 18.20 -2.97 0.11
CA PRO A 68 19.14 -3.86 0.79
C PRO A 68 20.45 -3.97 -0.01
N ALA A 69 21.56 -4.18 0.70
CA ALA A 69 22.88 -4.33 0.08
C ALA A 69 23.06 -5.65 -0.69
N LYS A 70 22.23 -6.66 -0.41
CA LYS A 70 22.28 -7.97 -1.06
C LYS A 70 20.87 -8.34 -1.52
N LEU A 71 20.78 -8.81 -2.76
CA LEU A 71 19.55 -9.24 -3.40
C LEU A 71 19.75 -10.60 -4.08
N PRO A 72 18.68 -11.39 -4.24
CA PRO A 72 18.66 -12.49 -5.20
C PRO A 72 19.07 -12.01 -6.60
N SER A 73 19.69 -12.90 -7.39
CA SER A 73 20.22 -12.58 -8.72
C SER A 73 19.15 -12.18 -9.75
N ASN A 74 17.90 -12.56 -9.50
CA ASN A 74 16.76 -12.25 -10.36
C ASN A 74 16.02 -10.97 -9.96
N ILE A 75 16.55 -10.18 -9.01
CA ILE A 75 15.99 -8.88 -8.62
C ILE A 75 16.92 -7.76 -9.07
N GLU A 76 16.37 -6.82 -9.83
CA GLU A 76 17.05 -5.59 -10.23
C GLU A 76 16.30 -4.38 -9.67
N LEU A 77 17.02 -3.36 -9.19
CA LEU A 77 16.43 -2.14 -8.65
C LEU A 77 16.74 -0.92 -9.52
N SER A 78 15.86 0.06 -9.46
CA SER A 78 16.03 1.36 -10.11
C SER A 78 15.50 2.47 -9.20
N VAL A 79 16.17 3.61 -9.23
CA VAL A 79 15.66 4.85 -8.63
C VAL A 79 14.89 5.60 -9.70
N GLY A 80 13.64 5.94 -9.44
CA GLY A 80 12.80 6.65 -10.40
C GLY A 80 11.38 6.85 -9.92
N SER A 81 10.66 7.74 -10.59
CA SER A 81 9.26 8.03 -10.28
C SER A 81 8.34 7.05 -11.00
N MET A 82 7.38 6.49 -10.27
CA MET A 82 6.28 5.72 -10.86
C MET A 82 5.34 6.54 -11.74
N LEU A 83 5.46 7.87 -11.70
CA LEU A 83 4.69 8.79 -12.54
C LEU A 83 5.32 9.00 -13.92
N ASP A 84 6.54 8.50 -14.12
CA ASP A 84 7.32 8.63 -15.34
C ASP A 84 8.24 7.40 -15.47
N LEU A 85 7.65 6.24 -15.75
CA LEU A 85 8.38 4.99 -15.92
C LEU A 85 9.14 5.01 -17.25
N PRO A 86 10.28 4.31 -17.38
CA PRO A 86 11.04 4.29 -18.62
C PRO A 86 10.21 3.92 -19.87
N ALA A 87 10.47 4.59 -20.99
CA ALA A 87 9.68 4.45 -22.21
C ALA A 87 9.77 3.01 -22.80
N ASP A 88 10.93 2.37 -22.68
CA ASP A 88 11.21 1.01 -23.12
C ASP A 88 10.52 -0.08 -22.28
N TRP A 89 9.80 0.30 -21.21
CA TRP A 89 9.04 -0.63 -20.37
C TRP A 89 7.61 -0.90 -20.87
N THR A 90 7.21 -0.24 -21.96
CA THR A 90 5.88 -0.44 -22.55
C THR A 90 5.63 -1.91 -22.87
N ASN A 91 4.48 -2.44 -22.43
CA ASN A 91 4.04 -3.82 -22.66
C ASN A 91 5.02 -4.91 -22.16
N LYS A 92 5.83 -4.63 -21.14
CA LYS A 92 6.92 -5.53 -20.71
C LYS A 92 6.53 -6.48 -19.59
N TYR A 93 5.71 -6.03 -18.64
CA TYR A 93 5.54 -6.73 -17.37
C TYR A 93 4.30 -7.61 -17.36
N ALA A 94 4.49 -8.92 -17.12
CA ALA A 94 3.41 -9.88 -16.95
C ALA A 94 2.59 -9.59 -15.68
N LEU A 95 3.25 -9.10 -14.63
CA LEU A 95 2.63 -8.65 -13.38
C LEU A 95 3.22 -7.32 -12.93
N VAL A 96 2.36 -6.37 -12.56
CA VAL A 96 2.76 -5.15 -11.84
C VAL A 96 2.12 -5.17 -10.45
N ASN A 97 2.94 -5.03 -9.41
CA ASN A 97 2.53 -4.91 -8.02
C ASN A 97 2.75 -3.48 -7.52
N GLN A 98 1.79 -2.94 -6.78
CA GLN A 98 1.89 -1.64 -6.11
C GLN A 98 1.13 -1.71 -4.79
N ARG A 99 1.67 -1.17 -3.69
CA ARG A 99 0.96 -1.21 -2.39
C ARG A 99 1.20 0.04 -1.57
N LEU A 100 0.16 0.48 -0.86
CA LEU A 100 0.20 1.47 0.22
C LEU A 100 0.65 2.87 -0.24
N LEU A 101 0.20 3.29 -1.41
CA LEU A 101 0.56 4.60 -1.97
C LEU A 101 -0.51 5.68 -1.76
N MET A 102 -1.60 5.37 -1.04
CA MET A 102 -2.65 6.35 -0.69
C MET A 102 -2.10 7.61 0.00
N ALA A 103 -1.03 7.47 0.80
CA ALA A 103 -0.42 8.58 1.54
C ALA A 103 0.64 9.35 0.72
N ALA A 104 0.96 8.86 -0.49
CA ALA A 104 2.04 9.35 -1.35
C ALA A 104 1.54 9.97 -2.67
N LEU A 105 0.39 9.53 -3.18
CA LEU A 105 -0.16 9.99 -4.45
C LEU A 105 -1.42 10.86 -4.25
N SER A 106 -1.37 12.08 -4.79
CA SER A 106 -2.57 12.89 -4.97
C SER A 106 -3.54 12.27 -5.98
N GLY A 107 -4.79 12.73 -6.01
CA GLY A 107 -5.78 12.23 -6.96
C GLY A 107 -5.34 12.35 -8.42
N ALA A 108 -4.70 13.47 -8.80
CA ALA A 108 -4.14 13.63 -10.15
C ALA A 108 -2.98 12.67 -10.42
N GLN A 109 -2.12 12.43 -9.43
CA GLN A 109 -0.99 11.51 -9.57
C GLN A 109 -1.43 10.05 -9.64
N TRP A 110 -2.52 9.66 -8.96
CA TRP A 110 -3.12 8.34 -9.14
C TRP A 110 -3.54 8.09 -10.59
N GLU A 111 -4.13 9.07 -11.27
CA GLU A 111 -4.48 8.91 -12.69
C GLU A 111 -3.25 8.72 -13.59
N VAL A 112 -2.16 9.43 -13.30
CA VAL A 112 -0.89 9.29 -14.04
C VAL A 112 -0.25 7.92 -13.75
N ALA A 113 -0.13 7.55 -12.48
CA ALA A 113 0.44 6.27 -12.06
C ALA A 113 -0.31 5.09 -12.69
N LEU A 114 -1.65 5.11 -12.71
CA LEU A 114 -2.43 4.02 -13.29
C LEU A 114 -2.31 3.94 -14.82
N LYS A 115 -2.12 5.08 -15.51
CA LYS A 115 -1.80 5.08 -16.95
C LYS A 115 -0.43 4.49 -17.22
N GLU A 116 0.56 4.82 -16.38
CA GLU A 116 1.91 4.25 -16.48
C GLU A 116 1.92 2.76 -16.20
N VAL A 117 1.24 2.32 -15.13
CA VAL A 117 1.04 0.90 -14.83
C VAL A 117 0.37 0.20 -16.01
N PHE A 118 -0.73 0.75 -16.55
CA PHE A 118 -1.37 0.19 -17.74
C PHE A 118 -0.42 0.11 -18.94
N ARG A 119 0.37 1.15 -19.20
CA ARG A 119 1.33 1.19 -20.33
C ARG A 119 2.37 0.08 -20.21
N VAL A 120 2.95 -0.10 -19.02
CA VAL A 120 4.05 -1.06 -18.81
C VAL A 120 3.57 -2.50 -18.63
N THR A 121 2.33 -2.73 -18.19
CA THR A 121 1.74 -4.08 -18.17
C THR A 121 1.68 -4.64 -19.60
N ALA A 122 2.12 -5.88 -19.78
CA ALA A 122 2.04 -6.61 -21.05
C ALA A 122 0.57 -6.88 -21.43
N PRO A 123 0.22 -6.97 -22.72
CA PRO A 123 -1.11 -7.43 -23.12
C PRO A 123 -1.42 -8.81 -22.54
N GLY A 124 -2.60 -8.97 -21.92
CA GLY A 124 -2.96 -10.16 -21.14
C GLY A 124 -2.30 -10.25 -19.75
N GLY A 125 -1.37 -9.35 -19.42
CA GLY A 125 -0.75 -9.21 -18.11
C GLY A 125 -1.69 -8.58 -17.08
N TRP A 126 -1.26 -8.62 -15.82
CA TRP A 126 -2.06 -8.17 -14.68
C TRP A 126 -1.38 -7.06 -13.90
N ALA A 127 -2.19 -6.19 -13.29
CA ALA A 127 -1.75 -5.28 -12.25
C ALA A 127 -2.51 -5.62 -10.96
N GLN A 128 -1.81 -5.56 -9.82
CA GLN A 128 -2.39 -5.72 -8.48
C GLN A 128 -2.01 -4.55 -7.57
N PHE A 129 -2.96 -4.15 -6.73
CA PHE A 129 -2.86 -3.00 -5.84
C PHE A 129 -3.31 -3.39 -4.44
N GLY A 130 -2.61 -2.93 -3.40
CA GLY A 130 -3.00 -3.14 -2.01
C GLY A 130 -3.13 -1.84 -1.25
N GLU A 131 -4.31 -1.49 -0.75
CA GLU A 131 -4.55 -0.22 -0.04
C GLU A 131 -5.36 -0.43 1.25
N VAL A 132 -5.16 0.50 2.19
CA VAL A 132 -5.88 0.53 3.47
C VAL A 132 -7.23 1.21 3.26
N GLY A 133 -8.29 0.60 3.81
CA GLY A 133 -9.63 1.16 3.82
C GLY A 133 -9.96 1.80 5.17
N ASN A 134 -11.23 1.71 5.56
CA ASN A 134 -11.70 2.29 6.81
C ASN A 134 -11.17 1.53 8.04
N TRP A 135 -11.09 2.23 9.16
CA TRP A 135 -10.86 1.64 10.48
C TRP A 135 -11.94 2.13 11.43
N ARG A 136 -12.33 1.28 12.39
CA ARG A 136 -13.43 1.54 13.32
C ARG A 136 -13.09 0.99 14.69
N ALA A 137 -13.43 1.75 15.73
CA ALA A 137 -13.41 1.30 17.12
C ALA A 137 -14.50 2.01 17.92
N GLY A 138 -14.30 3.30 18.21
CA GLY A 138 -15.26 4.15 18.91
C GLY A 138 -15.10 5.64 18.58
N PRO A 139 -15.69 6.54 19.38
CA PRO A 139 -15.73 7.98 19.11
C PRO A 139 -14.37 8.66 18.99
N ILE A 140 -13.33 8.16 19.66
CA ILE A 140 -11.98 8.74 19.56
C ILE A 140 -11.40 8.45 18.17
N SER A 141 -11.64 7.24 17.64
CA SER A 141 -11.27 6.84 16.29
C SER A 141 -12.07 7.57 15.21
N GLU A 142 -13.34 7.88 15.46
CA GLU A 142 -14.15 8.74 14.59
C GLU A 142 -13.53 10.13 14.46
N GLY A 143 -13.18 10.77 15.58
CA GLY A 143 -12.48 12.06 15.54
C GLY A 143 -11.12 11.98 14.84
N HIS A 144 -10.39 10.88 14.99
CA HIS A 144 -9.14 10.66 14.26
C HIS A 144 -9.38 10.53 12.75
N HIS A 145 -10.47 9.87 12.34
CA HIS A 145 -10.88 9.77 10.94
C HIS A 145 -11.20 11.16 10.35
N ASP A 146 -11.98 11.98 11.05
CA ASP A 146 -12.29 13.35 10.62
C ASP A 146 -11.03 14.19 10.43
N MET A 147 -10.05 14.08 11.33
CA MET A 147 -8.77 14.77 11.19
C MET A 147 -7.98 14.29 9.97
N MET A 148 -7.96 12.97 9.73
CA MET A 148 -7.30 12.37 8.58
C MET A 148 -7.93 12.81 7.26
N GLU A 149 -9.26 12.90 7.21
CA GLU A 149 -10.01 13.46 6.06
C GLU A 149 -9.56 14.88 5.73
N VAL A 150 -9.56 15.78 6.72
CA VAL A 150 -9.11 17.16 6.51
C VAL A 150 -7.64 17.22 6.07
N MET A 151 -6.77 16.40 6.68
CA MET A 151 -5.35 16.37 6.32
C MET A 151 -5.12 15.88 4.89
N TYR A 152 -5.77 14.79 4.50
CA TYR A 152 -5.65 14.22 3.16
C TYR A 152 -6.17 15.20 2.11
N ALA A 153 -7.33 15.81 2.35
CA ALA A 153 -7.90 16.84 1.47
C ALA A 153 -6.95 18.05 1.30
N LYS A 154 -6.33 18.54 2.38
CA LYS A 154 -5.34 19.64 2.32
C LYS A 154 -4.11 19.30 1.48
N ARG A 155 -3.78 18.02 1.33
CA ARG A 155 -2.65 17.52 0.54
C ARG A 155 -3.07 17.03 -0.85
N GLY A 156 -4.36 17.11 -1.19
CA GLY A 156 -4.90 16.56 -2.44
C GLY A 156 -4.84 15.03 -2.52
N LEU A 157 -4.66 14.35 -1.39
CA LEU A 157 -4.65 12.89 -1.28
C LEU A 157 -6.07 12.34 -1.17
N LEU A 158 -6.22 11.05 -1.43
CA LEU A 158 -7.51 10.35 -1.41
C LEU A 158 -7.53 9.35 -0.25
N LEU A 159 -8.17 9.69 0.87
CA LEU A 159 -8.27 8.78 2.02
C LEU A 159 -9.09 7.53 1.66
N HIS A 160 -10.18 7.73 0.91
CA HIS A 160 -11.04 6.65 0.41
C HIS A 160 -10.66 6.17 -0.99
N ILE A 161 -9.35 6.02 -1.28
CA ILE A 161 -8.89 5.54 -2.59
C ILE A 161 -9.47 4.16 -2.95
N THR A 162 -9.74 3.32 -1.94
CA THR A 162 -10.30 1.97 -2.11
C THR A 162 -11.64 1.96 -2.85
N ASP A 163 -12.46 2.99 -2.65
CA ASP A 163 -13.77 3.12 -3.30
C ASP A 163 -13.64 3.60 -4.76
N LEU A 164 -12.57 4.34 -5.05
CA LEU A 164 -12.33 4.95 -6.35
C LEU A 164 -11.53 4.04 -7.30
N LEU A 165 -10.63 3.22 -6.74
CA LEU A 165 -9.65 2.47 -7.51
C LEU A 165 -10.25 1.56 -8.60
N PRO A 166 -11.36 0.82 -8.38
CA PRO A 166 -12.00 0.05 -9.44
C PRO A 166 -12.42 0.92 -10.64
N GLY A 167 -12.99 2.10 -10.37
CA GLY A 167 -13.38 3.05 -11.42
C GLY A 167 -12.16 3.62 -12.15
N MET A 168 -11.09 3.95 -11.42
CA MET A 168 -9.85 4.48 -11.99
C MET A 168 -9.12 3.43 -12.86
N LEU A 169 -9.09 2.17 -12.42
CA LEU A 169 -8.53 1.06 -13.21
C LEU A 169 -9.29 0.87 -14.53
N LYS A 170 -10.63 0.92 -14.49
CA LYS A 170 -11.48 0.86 -15.68
C LYS A 170 -11.18 2.03 -16.62
N LYS A 171 -11.07 3.25 -16.09
CA LYS A 171 -10.73 4.46 -16.86
C LYS A 171 -9.34 4.36 -17.51
N ALA A 172 -8.37 3.71 -16.85
CA ALA A 172 -7.04 3.48 -17.39
C ALA A 172 -7.00 2.42 -18.51
N GLY A 173 -8.07 1.61 -18.69
CA GLY A 173 -8.21 0.63 -19.76
C GLY A 173 -8.14 -0.83 -19.30
N PHE A 174 -7.98 -1.08 -18.00
CA PHE A 174 -8.01 -2.43 -17.45
C PHE A 174 -9.41 -3.06 -17.52
N ARG A 175 -9.46 -4.39 -17.58
CA ARG A 175 -10.65 -5.24 -17.55
C ARG A 175 -10.53 -6.28 -16.44
N ASP A 176 -11.58 -7.07 -16.24
CA ASP A 176 -11.62 -8.17 -15.25
C ASP A 176 -11.21 -7.72 -13.84
N ILE A 177 -11.68 -6.53 -13.45
CA ILE A 177 -11.35 -5.90 -12.18
C ILE A 177 -12.02 -6.68 -11.06
N ARG A 178 -11.20 -7.16 -10.11
CA ARG A 178 -11.65 -7.85 -8.91
C ARG A 178 -11.10 -7.17 -7.67
N THR A 179 -11.86 -7.30 -6.60
CA THR A 179 -11.53 -6.75 -5.29
C THR A 179 -11.67 -7.86 -4.26
N GLU A 180 -10.61 -8.09 -3.48
CA GLU A 180 -10.62 -8.92 -2.29
C GLU A 180 -10.48 -8.02 -1.07
N LYS A 181 -11.40 -8.14 -0.11
CA LYS A 181 -11.34 -7.41 1.16
C LYS A 181 -10.95 -8.36 2.28
N ARG A 182 -10.13 -7.88 3.20
CA ARG A 182 -9.90 -8.49 4.52
C ARG A 182 -10.10 -7.44 5.60
N VAL A 183 -10.65 -7.89 6.72
CA VAL A 183 -10.83 -7.09 7.93
C VAL A 183 -9.83 -7.61 8.94
N LEU A 184 -8.94 -6.73 9.39
CA LEU A 184 -7.88 -7.04 10.34
C LEU A 184 -8.32 -6.60 11.73
N PRO A 185 -8.16 -7.46 12.76
CA PRO A 185 -8.42 -7.04 14.12
C PRO A 185 -7.40 -5.99 14.54
N LEU A 186 -7.88 -4.95 15.22
CA LEU A 186 -7.11 -3.78 15.60
C LEU A 186 -7.15 -3.64 17.13
N GLY A 187 -6.09 -4.07 17.81
CA GLY A 187 -5.98 -3.97 19.27
C GLY A 187 -5.75 -5.30 19.97
N SER A 188 -5.28 -5.24 21.21
CA SER A 188 -4.91 -6.39 22.03
C SER A 188 -6.10 -7.25 22.50
N TRP A 189 -7.34 -6.78 22.31
CA TRP A 189 -8.55 -7.57 22.55
C TRP A 189 -8.58 -8.86 21.71
N GLU A 190 -7.95 -8.86 20.52
CA GLU A 190 -7.75 -10.04 19.66
C GLU A 190 -6.31 -10.58 19.77
N GLY A 191 -5.77 -10.54 20.99
CA GLY A 191 -4.49 -11.15 21.33
C GLY A 191 -3.26 -10.51 20.66
N PRO A 192 -2.12 -11.25 20.59
CA PRO A 192 -0.86 -10.72 20.12
C PRO A 192 -0.88 -10.22 18.67
N GLU A 193 -1.72 -10.79 17.81
CA GLU A 193 -1.80 -10.34 16.41
C GLU A 193 -2.53 -9.01 16.29
N GLY A 194 -3.69 -8.85 16.94
CA GLY A 194 -4.39 -7.56 16.96
C GLY A 194 -3.53 -6.45 17.56
N ALA A 195 -2.74 -6.75 18.61
CA ALA A 195 -1.77 -5.82 19.19
C ALA A 195 -0.66 -5.41 18.19
N ARG A 196 -0.21 -6.32 17.32
CA ARG A 196 0.77 -6.03 16.27
C ARG A 196 0.19 -5.14 15.17
N VAL A 197 -1.07 -5.39 14.77
CA VAL A 197 -1.79 -4.54 13.81
C VAL A 197 -1.95 -3.12 14.37
N CYS A 198 -2.45 -3.00 15.60
CA CYS A 198 -2.59 -1.74 16.34
C CYS A 198 -1.28 -0.94 16.32
N ARG A 199 -0.19 -1.54 16.83
CA ARG A 199 1.12 -0.88 16.88
C ARG A 199 1.60 -0.40 15.51
N ASN A 200 1.44 -1.23 14.47
CA ASN A 200 1.86 -0.86 13.13
C ASN A 200 1.15 0.39 12.61
N PHE A 201 -0.17 0.50 12.81
CA PHE A 201 -0.94 1.65 12.32
C PHE A 201 -0.80 2.88 13.20
N ILE A 202 -0.66 2.73 14.52
CA ILE A 202 -0.29 3.84 15.40
C ILE A 202 1.07 4.43 15.00
N ASP A 203 2.07 3.60 14.70
CA ASP A 203 3.38 4.07 14.21
C ASP A 203 3.26 4.84 12.88
N VAL A 204 2.35 4.41 11.99
CA VAL A 204 2.05 5.13 10.73
C VAL A 204 1.46 6.51 11.02
N TYR A 205 0.47 6.60 11.90
CA TYR A 205 -0.16 7.87 12.23
C TYR A 205 0.78 8.80 13.02
N ARG A 206 1.60 8.27 13.92
CA ARG A 206 2.63 9.06 14.62
C ARG A 206 3.63 9.69 13.66
N ALA A 207 3.98 9.01 12.57
CA ALA A 207 4.86 9.56 11.54
C ALA A 207 4.26 10.76 10.78
N MET A 208 2.94 10.97 10.86
CA MET A 208 2.25 12.12 10.24
C MET A 208 2.24 13.37 11.13
N LYS A 209 2.78 13.31 12.36
CA LYS A 209 2.81 14.41 13.33
C LYS A 209 3.29 15.73 12.72
N SER A 210 4.49 15.72 12.12
CA SER A 210 5.09 16.93 11.56
C SER A 210 4.24 17.51 10.42
N VAL A 211 3.59 16.65 9.63
CA VAL A 211 2.69 17.08 8.56
C VAL A 211 1.48 17.79 9.15
N LEU A 212 0.84 17.21 10.16
CA LEU A 212 -0.32 17.81 10.82
C LEU A 212 0.01 19.19 11.42
N LEU A 213 1.14 19.29 12.13
CA LEU A 213 1.56 20.52 12.81
C LEU A 213 1.99 21.62 11.84
N ASN A 214 2.55 21.26 10.68
CA ASN A 214 2.85 22.23 9.61
C ASN A 214 1.57 22.90 9.07
N TYR A 215 0.41 22.26 9.21
CA TYR A 215 -0.90 22.87 8.91
C TYR A 215 -1.57 23.51 10.14
N GLY A 216 -0.79 23.85 11.17
CA GLY A 216 -1.30 24.47 12.40
C GLY A 216 -2.21 23.54 13.21
N GLY A 217 -2.05 22.22 13.07
CA GLY A 217 -2.82 21.23 13.82
C GLY A 217 -4.27 21.06 13.37
N LEU A 218 -4.68 21.73 12.28
CA LEU A 218 -6.00 21.62 11.63
C LEU A 218 -7.21 21.85 12.56
N GLY A 219 -7.01 22.54 13.69
CA GLY A 219 -8.06 22.76 14.70
C GLY A 219 -8.27 21.60 15.67
N TYR A 220 -7.49 20.51 15.55
CA TYR A 220 -7.60 19.33 16.42
C TYR A 220 -6.59 19.31 17.56
N VAL A 221 -5.36 19.77 17.30
CA VAL A 221 -4.25 19.78 18.27
C VAL A 221 -3.42 21.06 18.12
N LYS A 222 -2.76 21.49 19.19
CA LYS A 222 -1.93 22.72 19.22
C LYS A 222 -0.45 22.46 19.40
N SER A 223 -0.07 21.23 19.76
CA SER A 223 1.30 20.87 20.06
C SER A 223 1.59 19.40 19.73
N GLU A 224 2.87 19.05 19.70
CA GLU A 224 3.30 17.65 19.58
C GLU A 224 2.74 16.78 20.73
N SER A 225 2.71 17.30 21.95
CA SER A 225 2.17 16.59 23.12
C SER A 225 0.68 16.30 22.95
N GLU A 226 -0.12 17.29 22.53
CA GLU A 226 -1.56 17.07 22.33
C GLU A 226 -1.84 16.03 21.25
N PHE A 227 -0.99 15.97 20.21
CA PHE A 227 -1.08 14.94 19.17
C PHE A 227 -0.70 13.55 19.70
N ASP A 228 0.40 13.43 20.45
CA ASP A 228 0.80 12.16 21.04
C ASP A 228 -0.23 11.66 22.05
N ASP A 229 -0.73 12.53 22.92
CA ASP A 229 -1.79 12.21 23.89
C ASP A 229 -3.06 11.76 23.18
N TRP A 230 -3.38 12.32 22.02
CA TRP A 230 -4.53 11.87 21.24
C TRP A 230 -4.30 10.50 20.62
N LEU A 231 -3.15 10.23 20.02
CA LEU A 231 -2.84 8.90 19.50
C LEU A 231 -2.72 7.84 20.61
N ASP A 232 -2.32 8.21 21.83
CA ASP A 232 -2.38 7.32 23.00
C ASP A 232 -3.83 6.95 23.33
N ARG A 233 -4.77 7.91 23.22
CA ARG A 233 -6.21 7.66 23.39
C ARG A 233 -6.79 6.80 22.27
N VAL A 234 -6.38 7.01 21.01
CA VAL A 234 -6.77 6.16 19.88
C VAL A 234 -6.26 4.73 20.10
N GLU A 235 -4.98 4.57 20.44
CA GLU A 235 -4.38 3.28 20.73
C GLU A 235 -5.09 2.57 21.89
N LYS A 236 -5.40 3.28 22.97
CA LYS A 236 -6.16 2.75 24.09
C LYS A 236 -7.56 2.28 23.65
N GLU A 237 -8.29 3.10 22.90
CA GLU A 237 -9.63 2.76 22.41
C GLU A 237 -9.60 1.50 21.54
N TRP A 238 -8.64 1.38 20.62
CA TRP A 238 -8.48 0.18 19.80
C TRP A 238 -8.19 -1.06 20.64
N ASN A 239 -7.32 -0.96 21.65
CA ASN A 239 -6.97 -2.08 22.50
C ASN A 239 -8.13 -2.53 23.42
N GLU A 240 -8.97 -1.61 23.87
CA GLU A 240 -10.04 -1.88 24.86
C GLU A 240 -11.42 -2.13 24.24
N THR A 241 -11.63 -1.81 22.96
CA THR A 241 -12.93 -1.95 22.29
C THR A 241 -12.98 -3.22 21.46
N ASN A 242 -13.77 -4.21 21.91
CA ASN A 242 -14.02 -5.44 21.15
C ASN A 242 -14.66 -5.13 19.80
N GLY A 243 -14.13 -5.74 18.73
CA GLY A 243 -14.56 -5.48 17.37
C GLY A 243 -13.90 -4.27 16.71
N SER A 244 -12.87 -3.68 17.33
CA SER A 244 -12.03 -2.67 16.67
C SER A 244 -11.31 -3.29 15.47
N GLU A 245 -11.46 -2.70 14.30
CA GLU A 245 -11.07 -3.33 13.04
C GLU A 245 -10.52 -2.33 12.02
N LEU A 246 -9.72 -2.84 11.08
CA LEU A 246 -9.19 -2.09 9.95
C LEU A 246 -9.35 -2.90 8.66
N GLU A 247 -9.87 -2.26 7.62
CA GLU A 247 -10.02 -2.88 6.31
C GLU A 247 -8.74 -2.77 5.49
N PHE A 248 -8.41 -3.84 4.77
CA PHE A 248 -7.38 -3.82 3.73
C PHE A 248 -7.91 -4.48 2.48
N TYR A 249 -7.72 -3.81 1.35
CA TYR A 249 -8.22 -4.24 0.06
C TYR A 249 -7.06 -4.60 -0.86
N VAL A 250 -7.24 -5.69 -1.60
CA VAL A 250 -6.43 -6.02 -2.76
C VAL A 250 -7.29 -5.94 -4.01
N PHE A 251 -6.81 -5.19 -4.99
CA PHE A 251 -7.43 -5.05 -6.31
C PHE A 251 -6.52 -5.72 -7.33
N TYR A 252 -7.09 -6.40 -8.31
CA TYR A 252 -6.33 -6.84 -9.46
C TYR A 252 -7.16 -6.78 -10.73
N ALA A 253 -6.50 -6.43 -11.82
CA ALA A 253 -7.14 -6.20 -13.10
C ALA A 253 -6.22 -6.56 -14.26
N GLN A 254 -6.79 -7.01 -15.37
CA GLN A 254 -6.07 -7.49 -16.53
C GLN A 254 -6.00 -6.42 -17.61
N LYS A 255 -4.84 -6.28 -18.25
CA LYS A 255 -4.73 -5.52 -19.49
C LYS A 255 -5.26 -6.37 -20.66
N PRO A 256 -6.12 -5.83 -21.54
CA PRO A 256 -6.60 -6.56 -22.71
C PRO A 256 -5.45 -7.08 -23.60
N VAL A 257 -5.66 -8.21 -24.27
CA VAL A 257 -4.67 -8.83 -25.17
C VAL A 257 -4.52 -8.03 -26.48
N ALA A 258 -5.64 -7.60 -27.04
CA ALA A 258 -5.84 -6.59 -28.10
C ALA A 258 -7.36 -6.51 -28.31
#